data_AF-A0A821S3N1-F1
#
_entry.id   AF-A0A821S3N1-F1
#
_cell.length_a   1.000
_cell.length_b   1.000
_cell.length_c   1.000
_cell.angle_alpha   90.00
_cell.angle_beta   90.00
_cell.angle_gamma   90.00
#
_symmetry.space_group_name_H-M   'P 1'
#
loop_
_entity.id
_entity.type
_entity.pdbx_description
1 polymer ?
#
loop_
_entity_poly.entity_id
_entity_poly.type
_entity_poly.pdbx_seq_one_letter_code
_entity_poly.pdbx_strand_id
1 'polypeptide(L)'
;MKFRVEKKAHKWKWNRVVNTYFSGKFTLLPFQNKRNDGIWAEEGEVVPPVLINAPTDKVKKGIIFWGGISSHGLIPARAPIYFTEWLHQQPPQKKRKYLTGDLYAKFVTEKAAPAIKRVFRSTGFIPIFQDDQDSKHRMAIVMDTIDSLFGERIDSEIGDAKLADVWVIENVSGAIKERLRRQPFNDASELENQVAQQRRTFTVEKCRQMMEEIPDRLKRVIDQDGK
;
A
#
# COMPACT_ATOMS: atom_id res chain seq x y z
N MET A 1 25.03 -23.74 -6.89
CA MET A 1 25.61 -22.52 -6.28
C MET A 1 25.01 -22.38 -4.88
N LYS A 2 25.79 -22.61 -3.81
CA LYS A 2 25.29 -22.55 -2.43
C LYS A 2 25.31 -21.09 -1.97
N PHE A 3 24.14 -20.47 -1.79
CA PHE A 3 24.02 -19.17 -1.14
C PHE A 3 24.41 -19.33 0.34
N ARG A 4 25.66 -19.00 0.66
CA ARG A 4 26.11 -18.89 2.05
C ARG A 4 25.65 -17.53 2.58
N VAL A 5 24.42 -17.50 3.07
CA VAL A 5 23.77 -16.34 3.68
C VAL A 5 24.43 -16.07 5.02
N GLU A 6 25.33 -15.09 5.09
CA GLU A 6 25.97 -14.67 6.34
C GLU A 6 24.95 -13.97 7.26
N LYS A 7 24.44 -14.71 8.26
CA LYS A 7 23.40 -14.28 9.21
C LYS A 7 23.55 -12.86 9.79
N LYS A 8 24.76 -12.32 9.91
CA LYS A 8 24.99 -10.98 10.46
C LYS A 8 24.66 -9.86 9.47
N ALA A 9 24.99 -9.98 8.18
CA ALA A 9 24.75 -8.93 7.18
C ALA A 9 23.25 -8.75 6.87
N HIS A 10 22.47 -9.84 6.90
CA HIS A 10 21.04 -9.79 6.59
C HIS A 10 20.23 -9.00 7.63
N LYS A 11 20.57 -9.07 8.92
CA LYS A 11 19.83 -8.36 9.97
C LYS A 11 19.85 -6.83 9.76
N TRP A 12 20.92 -6.30 9.16
CA TRP A 12 21.07 -4.87 8.87
C TRP A 12 20.33 -4.42 7.60
N LYS A 13 20.18 -5.30 6.60
CA LYS A 13 19.52 -4.95 5.33
C LYS A 13 18.02 -4.67 5.55
N TRP A 14 17.32 -5.52 6.30
CA TRP A 14 15.88 -5.38 6.54
C TRP A 14 15.51 -4.16 7.39
N ASN A 15 16.44 -3.69 8.23
CA ASN A 15 16.27 -2.43 8.97
C ASN A 15 16.28 -1.19 8.07
N ARG A 16 16.85 -1.31 6.87
CA ARG A 16 16.92 -0.22 5.90
C ARG A 16 15.76 -0.26 4.90
N VAL A 17 15.08 -1.39 4.76
CA VAL A 17 13.99 -1.55 3.78
C VAL A 17 12.80 -0.68 4.16
N VAL A 18 12.27 0.00 3.15
CA VAL A 18 10.99 0.68 3.18
C VAL A 18 10.07 -0.05 2.22
N ASN A 19 9.16 -0.86 2.76
CA ASN A 19 8.14 -1.55 1.98
C ASN A 19 6.94 -0.63 1.79
N THR A 20 6.67 -0.22 0.54
CA THR A 20 5.65 0.77 0.18
C THR A 20 4.51 0.13 -0.61
N TYR A 21 3.32 0.73 -0.52
CA TYR A 21 2.14 0.25 -1.23
C TYR A 21 1.12 1.37 -1.43
N PHE A 22 0.41 1.31 -2.56
CA PHE A 22 -0.84 2.03 -2.74
C PHE A 22 -1.99 1.14 -2.30
N SER A 23 -2.80 1.62 -1.35
CA SER A 23 -3.97 0.89 -0.94
C SER A 23 -4.92 0.60 -2.10
N GLY A 24 -5.50 -0.59 -2.14
CA GLY A 24 -6.78 -0.76 -2.85
C GLY A 24 -7.83 0.26 -2.36
N LYS A 25 -8.80 0.60 -3.20
CA LYS A 25 -9.81 1.66 -2.96
C LYS A 25 -10.58 1.43 -1.65
N PHE A 26 -10.51 2.39 -0.72
CA PHE A 26 -11.38 2.45 0.46
C PHE A 26 -12.68 3.18 0.09
N THR A 27 -13.84 2.64 0.47
CA THR A 27 -15.16 3.23 0.14
C THR A 27 -15.80 3.88 1.37
N LEU A 28 -16.59 4.94 1.15
CA LEU A 28 -17.30 5.66 2.22
C LEU A 28 -18.43 4.84 2.84
N LEU A 29 -19.04 3.97 2.04
CA LEU A 29 -20.09 3.06 2.50
C LEU A 29 -19.52 1.64 2.62
N PRO A 30 -19.98 0.85 3.61
CA PRO A 30 -19.75 -0.59 3.61
C PRO A 30 -20.25 -1.17 2.28
N PHE A 31 -19.54 -2.18 1.77
CA PHE A 31 -19.89 -2.83 0.51
C PHE A 31 -21.32 -3.38 0.61
N GLN A 32 -22.29 -2.71 -0.02
CA GLN A 32 -23.60 -3.31 -0.26
C GLN A 32 -23.44 -4.21 -1.48
N ASN A 33 -23.59 -5.52 -1.26
CA ASN A 33 -23.63 -6.49 -2.34
C ASN A 33 -24.67 -6.05 -3.37
N LYS A 34 -24.25 -6.00 -4.63
CA LYS A 34 -25.18 -5.82 -5.74
C LYS A 34 -25.82 -7.17 -6.07
N ARG A 35 -26.97 -7.13 -6.74
CA ARG A 35 -27.67 -8.33 -7.24
C ARG A 35 -26.76 -9.29 -8.04
N ASN A 36 -25.66 -8.78 -8.59
CA ASN A 36 -24.69 -9.56 -9.38
C ASN A 36 -23.55 -10.17 -8.55
N ASP A 37 -23.47 -9.92 -7.23
CA ASP A 37 -22.37 -10.38 -6.37
C ASP A 37 -22.62 -11.78 -5.78
N GLY A 38 -23.56 -12.55 -6.35
CA GLY A 38 -23.65 -14.00 -6.14
C GLY A 38 -24.08 -14.48 -4.75
N ILE A 39 -24.71 -13.63 -3.93
CA ILE A 39 -25.37 -14.02 -2.68
C ILE A 39 -26.89 -13.93 -2.87
N TRP A 40 -27.41 -14.70 -3.82
CA TRP A 40 -28.84 -14.99 -3.94
C TRP A 40 -29.00 -16.48 -4.25
N ALA A 41 -28.97 -17.27 -3.18
CA ALA A 41 -29.81 -18.44 -3.01
C ALA A 41 -30.63 -18.07 -1.76
N GLU A 42 -31.94 -18.00 -1.72
CA GLU A 42 -32.99 -18.79 -2.36
C GLU A 42 -34.23 -17.90 -2.62
N GLU A 43 -35.02 -18.29 -3.63
CA GLU A 43 -36.47 -18.01 -3.76
C GLU A 43 -36.97 -16.55 -3.73
N GLY A 44 -37.00 -15.91 -4.91
CA GLY A 44 -37.81 -14.70 -5.13
C GLY A 44 -37.43 -13.96 -6.41
N GLU A 45 -38.17 -14.17 -7.50
CA GLU A 45 -37.86 -13.57 -8.82
C GLU A 45 -38.06 -12.05 -8.91
N VAL A 46 -38.62 -11.41 -7.87
CA VAL A 46 -38.98 -9.99 -7.90
C VAL A 46 -38.19 -9.20 -6.87
N VAL A 47 -37.34 -8.29 -7.34
CA VAL A 47 -36.65 -7.32 -6.48
C VAL A 47 -37.71 -6.35 -5.93
N PRO A 48 -37.80 -6.16 -4.60
CA PRO A 48 -38.73 -5.20 -4.02
C PRO A 48 -38.58 -3.80 -4.65
N PRO A 49 -39.67 -3.12 -5.07
CA PRO A 49 -39.61 -1.81 -5.70
C PRO A 49 -38.86 -0.74 -4.88
N VAL A 50 -38.87 -0.88 -3.55
CA VAL A 50 -38.10 -0.04 -2.61
C VAL A 50 -36.58 -0.14 -2.84
N LEU A 51 -36.07 -1.31 -3.23
CA LEU A 51 -34.64 -1.53 -3.53
C LEU A 51 -34.29 -1.15 -4.98
N ILE A 52 -35.26 -1.18 -5.90
CA ILE A 52 -35.12 -0.68 -7.29
C ILE A 52 -35.06 0.84 -7.30
N ASN A 53 -35.90 1.48 -6.48
CA ASN A 53 -36.03 2.94 -6.38
C ASN A 53 -35.17 3.56 -5.29
N ALA A 54 -34.45 2.74 -4.50
CA ALA A 54 -33.41 3.25 -3.62
C ALA A 54 -32.42 4.02 -4.50
N PRO A 55 -32.08 5.28 -4.15
CA PRO A 55 -31.10 6.02 -4.91
C PRO A 55 -29.87 5.14 -5.05
N THR A 56 -29.51 4.77 -6.28
CA THR A 56 -28.17 4.26 -6.53
C THR A 56 -27.27 5.38 -6.09
N ASP A 57 -26.72 5.28 -4.88
CA ASP A 57 -25.71 6.19 -4.40
C ASP A 57 -24.56 6.12 -5.40
N LYS A 58 -24.57 7.05 -6.35
CA LYS A 58 -23.50 7.31 -7.30
C LYS A 58 -22.27 7.86 -6.58
N VAL A 59 -22.14 7.63 -5.28
CA VAL A 59 -20.98 7.98 -4.48
C VAL A 59 -19.93 6.88 -4.63
N LYS A 60 -19.43 6.67 -5.85
CA LYS A 60 -18.16 5.95 -6.06
C LYS A 60 -16.96 6.83 -5.69
N LYS A 61 -17.05 7.60 -4.59
CA LYS A 61 -15.89 8.29 -4.01
C LYS A 61 -15.20 7.29 -3.10
N GLY A 62 -14.09 6.75 -3.57
CA GLY A 62 -13.23 5.96 -2.72
C GLY A 62 -11.83 6.53 -2.78
N ILE A 63 -11.12 6.39 -1.68
CA ILE A 63 -9.83 7.02 -1.44
C ILE A 63 -8.76 5.96 -1.63
N ILE A 64 -7.75 6.31 -2.41
CA ILE A 64 -6.50 5.57 -2.49
C ILE A 64 -5.48 6.37 -1.71
N PHE A 65 -4.80 5.72 -0.79
CA PHE A 65 -3.67 6.28 -0.08
C PHE A 65 -2.39 5.53 -0.42
N TRP A 66 -1.27 6.22 -0.26
CA TRP A 66 0.06 5.64 -0.27
C TRP A 66 0.60 5.60 1.16
N GLY A 67 1.28 4.53 1.50
CA GLY A 67 2.07 4.44 2.72
C GLY A 67 3.18 3.42 2.59
N GLY A 68 4.10 3.47 3.54
CA GLY A 68 5.12 2.45 3.73
C GLY A 68 5.29 2.06 5.18
N ILE A 69 6.08 1.02 5.37
CA ILE A 69 6.52 0.50 6.67
C ILE A 69 8.03 0.24 6.61
N SER A 70 8.71 0.55 7.71
CA SER A 70 10.08 0.13 7.96
C SER A 70 10.23 -0.29 9.42
N SER A 71 11.42 -0.77 9.80
CA SER A 71 11.73 -1.10 11.20
C SER A 71 11.75 0.13 12.12
N HIS A 72 11.67 1.33 11.53
CA HIS A 72 11.59 2.62 12.22
C HIS A 72 10.15 3.15 12.33
N GLY A 73 9.16 2.39 11.84
CA GLY A 73 7.74 2.72 11.95
C GLY A 73 7.04 2.88 10.61
N LEU A 74 5.80 3.38 10.67
CA LEU A 74 5.02 3.69 9.47
C LEU A 74 5.51 4.97 8.79
N ILE A 75 5.36 5.01 7.47
CA ILE A 75 5.73 6.13 6.62
C ILE A 75 4.51 6.57 5.79
N PRO A 76 4.12 7.85 5.84
CA PRO A 76 4.44 8.80 6.91
C PRO A 76 3.91 8.31 8.26
N ALA A 77 4.52 8.77 9.35
CA ALA A 77 4.25 8.29 10.71
C ALA A 77 2.85 8.62 11.23
N ARG A 78 2.28 9.78 10.83
CA ARG A 78 1.03 10.29 11.40
C ARG A 78 -0.21 9.93 10.59
N ALA A 79 -0.11 10.00 9.27
CA ALA A 79 -1.20 9.77 8.32
C ALA A 79 -0.61 9.26 7.01
N PRO A 80 -1.34 8.47 6.22
CA PRO A 80 -0.88 8.10 4.89
C PRO A 80 -0.97 9.31 3.96
N ILE A 81 -0.40 9.20 2.77
CA ILE A 81 -0.52 10.25 1.75
C ILE A 81 -1.76 9.95 0.91
N TYR A 82 -2.75 10.83 0.89
CA TYR A 82 -3.98 10.65 0.11
C TYR A 82 -3.70 10.85 -1.38
N PHE A 83 -3.34 9.77 -2.05
CA PHE A 83 -2.94 9.77 -3.45
C PHE A 83 -4.04 10.30 -4.37
N THR A 84 -5.32 10.00 -4.07
CA THR A 84 -6.45 10.53 -4.85
C THR A 84 -6.53 12.05 -4.81
N GLU A 85 -6.29 12.65 -3.64
CA GLU A 85 -6.26 14.11 -3.48
C GLU A 85 -5.07 14.71 -4.23
N TRP A 86 -3.87 14.17 -4.03
CA TRP A 86 -2.67 14.63 -4.74
C TRP A 86 -2.82 14.53 -6.26
N LEU A 87 -3.41 13.44 -6.77
CA LEU A 87 -3.63 13.22 -8.19
C LEU A 87 -4.61 14.25 -8.77
N HIS A 88 -5.60 14.70 -8.00
CA HIS A 88 -6.54 15.76 -8.44
C HIS A 88 -5.90 17.14 -8.56
N GLN A 89 -4.79 17.38 -7.87
CA GLN A 89 -4.02 18.62 -7.95
C GLN A 89 -3.07 18.64 -9.17
N GLN A 90 -2.95 17.52 -9.89
CA GLN A 90 -2.07 17.44 -11.05
C GLN A 90 -2.75 18.00 -12.31
N PRO A 91 -1.98 18.55 -13.27
CA PRO A 91 -2.52 19.00 -14.54
C PRO A 91 -3.36 17.92 -15.23
N PRO A 92 -4.49 18.27 -15.87
CA PRO A 92 -5.35 17.30 -16.51
C PRO A 92 -4.59 16.52 -17.58
N GLN A 93 -4.48 15.20 -17.40
CA GLN A 93 -3.91 14.34 -18.42
C GLN A 93 -4.87 14.22 -19.61
N LYS A 94 -4.36 14.43 -20.82
CA LYS A 94 -5.14 14.44 -22.08
C LYS A 94 -5.91 13.13 -22.34
N LYS A 95 -5.55 12.02 -21.68
CA LYS A 95 -6.23 10.71 -21.80
C LYS A 95 -6.32 10.02 -20.43
N ARG A 96 -7.45 10.22 -19.74
CA ARG A 96 -7.88 9.53 -18.50
C ARG A 96 -6.96 9.75 -17.28
N LYS A 97 -7.56 9.90 -16.09
CA LYS A 97 -6.86 10.07 -14.80
C LYS A 97 -6.29 8.74 -14.28
N TYR A 98 -5.36 8.13 -14.99
CA TYR A 98 -4.62 6.97 -14.48
C TYR A 98 -3.21 7.37 -14.07
N LEU A 99 -2.65 6.65 -13.09
CA LEU A 99 -1.24 6.81 -12.75
C LEU A 99 -0.39 6.41 -13.98
N THR A 100 0.54 7.27 -14.38
CA THR A 100 1.58 6.98 -15.38
C THR A 100 2.93 6.86 -14.69
N GLY A 101 3.96 6.33 -15.35
CA GLY A 101 5.31 6.31 -14.81
C GLY A 101 5.82 7.71 -14.46
N ASP A 102 5.57 8.71 -15.31
CA ASP A 102 5.96 10.11 -15.02
C ASP A 102 5.28 10.67 -13.78
N LEU A 103 3.98 10.40 -13.62
CA LEU A 103 3.25 10.81 -12.42
C LEU A 103 3.74 10.05 -11.19
N TYR A 104 4.12 8.78 -11.33
CA TYR A 104 4.66 8.02 -10.21
C TYR A 104 6.04 8.55 -9.80
N ALA A 105 6.95 8.78 -10.75
CA ALA A 105 8.25 9.42 -10.50
C ALA A 105 8.09 10.79 -9.80
N LYS A 106 7.15 11.60 -10.30
CA LYS A 106 6.78 12.88 -9.68
C LYS A 106 6.26 12.70 -8.25
N PHE A 107 5.35 11.76 -8.04
CA PHE A 107 4.81 11.44 -6.71
C PHE A 107 5.91 11.00 -5.74
N VAL A 108 6.82 10.13 -6.19
CA VAL A 108 7.95 9.64 -5.37
C VAL A 108 8.84 10.81 -4.96
N THR A 109 9.17 11.69 -5.90
CA THR A 109 10.01 12.87 -5.67
C THR A 109 9.36 13.86 -4.71
N GLU A 110 8.10 14.22 -4.93
CA GLU A 110 7.43 15.29 -4.20
C GLU A 110 6.89 14.86 -2.83
N LYS A 111 6.49 13.59 -2.70
CA LYS A 111 5.70 13.10 -1.56
C LYS A 111 6.36 11.95 -0.84
N ALA A 112 6.69 10.85 -1.53
CA ALA A 112 7.20 9.65 -0.88
C ALA A 112 8.60 9.86 -0.27
N ALA A 113 9.57 10.32 -1.07
CA ALA A 113 10.95 10.48 -0.64
C ALA A 113 11.11 11.47 0.53
N PRO A 114 10.45 12.66 0.53
CA PRO A 114 10.48 13.54 1.70
C PRO A 114 9.91 12.89 2.97
N ALA A 115 8.85 12.09 2.85
CA ALA A 115 8.27 11.37 3.98
C ALA A 115 9.21 10.29 4.53
N ILE A 116 9.84 9.51 3.63
CA ILE A 116 10.83 8.48 3.98
C ILE A 116 12.05 9.12 4.65
N LYS A 117 12.66 10.12 4.01
CA LYS A 117 13.86 10.82 4.51
C LYS A 117 13.62 11.42 5.89
N ARG A 118 12.40 11.89 6.19
CA ARG A 118 12.04 12.40 7.52
C ARG A 118 12.14 11.32 8.61
N VAL A 119 11.69 10.10 8.33
CA VAL A 119 11.75 8.98 9.30
C VAL A 119 13.19 8.49 9.50
N PHE A 120 13.99 8.47 8.42
CA PHE A 120 15.36 7.97 8.48
C PHE A 120 16.40 9.03 8.91
N ARG A 121 16.03 10.32 9.02
CA ARG A 121 16.94 11.43 9.29
C ARG A 121 17.84 11.21 10.52
N SER A 122 17.32 10.64 11.60
CA SER A 122 18.06 10.41 12.84
C SER A 122 18.78 9.07 12.91
N THR A 123 18.63 8.22 11.90
CA THR A 123 19.14 6.83 11.93
C THR A 123 20.55 6.69 11.35
N GLY A 124 20.98 7.64 10.52
CA GLY A 124 22.22 7.55 9.75
C GLY A 124 22.17 6.53 8.60
N PHE A 125 21.06 5.80 8.43
CA PHE A 125 20.90 4.82 7.36
C PHE A 125 20.32 5.43 6.09
N ILE A 126 20.82 4.97 4.95
CA ILE A 126 20.19 5.21 3.64
C ILE A 126 19.11 4.13 3.44
N PRO A 127 17.84 4.51 3.27
CA PRO A 127 16.74 3.56 3.10
C PRO A 127 16.83 2.84 1.76
N ILE A 128 16.40 1.57 1.73
CA ILE A 128 16.29 0.73 0.54
C ILE A 128 14.83 0.73 0.11
N PHE A 129 14.54 1.23 -1.09
CA PHE A 129 13.16 1.37 -1.56
C PHE A 129 12.60 0.02 -2.03
N GLN A 130 11.34 -0.26 -1.70
CA GLN A 130 10.62 -1.41 -2.24
C GLN A 130 9.14 -1.08 -2.48
N ASP A 131 8.65 -1.52 -3.63
CA ASP A 131 7.29 -1.40 -4.14
C ASP A 131 6.93 -2.64 -5.00
N ASP A 132 5.66 -2.74 -5.42
CA ASP A 132 5.17 -3.85 -6.25
C ASP A 132 5.70 -3.79 -7.69
N GLN A 133 5.41 -4.84 -8.48
CA GLN A 133 5.82 -4.99 -9.88
C GLN A 133 4.90 -4.32 -10.92
N ASP A 134 4.07 -3.32 -10.56
CA ASP A 134 3.30 -2.63 -11.60
C ASP A 134 4.26 -2.09 -12.67
N SER A 135 3.96 -2.39 -13.93
CA SER A 135 4.64 -1.89 -15.13
C SER A 135 5.08 -0.41 -15.05
N LYS A 136 4.28 0.46 -14.43
CA LYS A 136 4.58 1.89 -14.28
C LYS A 136 5.74 2.12 -13.33
N HIS A 137 5.86 1.32 -12.28
CA HIS A 137 6.94 1.35 -11.30
C HIS A 137 8.28 0.84 -11.88
N ARG A 138 8.24 0.26 -13.10
CA ARG A 138 9.40 -0.30 -13.81
C ARG A 138 9.80 0.50 -15.05
N MET A 139 9.13 1.62 -15.32
CA MET A 139 9.54 2.52 -16.40
C MET A 139 10.90 3.15 -16.08
N ALA A 140 11.75 3.37 -17.09
CA ALA A 140 13.10 3.91 -16.93
C ALA A 140 13.12 5.19 -16.07
N ILE A 141 12.22 6.14 -16.33
CA ILE A 141 12.12 7.39 -15.55
C ILE A 141 11.90 7.14 -14.05
N VAL A 142 11.16 6.09 -13.69
CA VAL A 142 10.92 5.72 -12.29
C VAL A 142 12.14 5.06 -11.68
N MET A 143 12.79 4.15 -12.41
CA MET A 143 14.04 3.50 -11.97
C MET A 143 15.10 4.56 -11.65
N ASP A 144 15.35 5.45 -12.61
CA ASP A 144 16.33 6.54 -12.47
C ASP A 144 16.00 7.47 -11.30
N THR A 145 14.70 7.75 -11.10
CA THR A 145 14.24 8.58 -9.98
C THR A 145 14.51 7.91 -8.62
N ILE A 146 14.20 6.62 -8.49
CA ILE A 146 14.42 5.85 -7.25
C ILE A 146 15.92 5.75 -6.96
N ASP A 147 16.73 5.43 -7.96
CA ASP A 147 18.18 5.31 -7.82
C ASP A 147 18.81 6.66 -7.43
N SER A 148 18.37 7.76 -8.04
CA SER A 148 18.82 9.11 -7.66
C SER A 148 18.44 9.49 -6.22
N LEU A 149 17.27 9.08 -5.76
CA LEU A 149 16.74 9.49 -4.44
C LEU A 149 17.23 8.62 -3.28
N PHE A 150 17.48 7.33 -3.53
CA PHE A 150 17.74 6.32 -2.50
C PHE A 150 19.01 5.50 -2.74
N GLY A 151 19.52 5.43 -3.96
CA GLY A 151 20.73 4.68 -4.35
C GLY A 151 20.58 3.15 -4.37
N GLU A 152 19.59 2.60 -3.65
CA GLU A 152 19.33 1.16 -3.61
C GLU A 152 17.81 0.89 -3.61
N ARG A 153 17.41 -0.08 -4.44
CA ARG A 153 16.06 -0.67 -4.46
C ARG A 153 16.18 -2.18 -4.23
N ILE A 154 15.17 -2.79 -3.61
CA ILE A 154 15.05 -4.25 -3.66
C ILE A 154 14.87 -4.66 -5.12
N ASP A 155 15.71 -5.59 -5.55
CA ASP A 155 15.72 -6.11 -6.92
C ASP A 155 14.33 -6.66 -7.30
N SER A 156 13.87 -6.25 -8.47
CA SER A 156 12.63 -6.74 -9.05
C SER A 156 12.64 -8.24 -9.33
N GLU A 157 13.80 -8.87 -9.51
CA GLU A 157 13.89 -10.34 -9.68
C GLU A 157 13.61 -11.09 -8.36
N ILE A 158 13.86 -10.47 -7.21
CA ILE A 158 13.44 -10.96 -5.87
C ILE A 158 11.98 -10.59 -5.60
N GLY A 159 11.34 -9.83 -6.49
CA GLY A 159 9.98 -9.36 -6.34
C GLY A 159 9.03 -10.04 -7.32
N ASP A 160 9.18 -11.33 -7.61
CA ASP A 160 8.25 -12.06 -8.47
C ASP A 160 6.79 -11.73 -8.11
N ALA A 161 5.89 -11.63 -9.09
CA ALA A 161 4.54 -11.06 -8.94
C ALA A 161 3.64 -11.79 -7.90
N LYS A 162 4.16 -12.86 -7.29
CA LYS A 162 3.52 -13.71 -6.28
C LYS A 162 4.05 -13.50 -4.86
N LEU A 163 4.90 -12.50 -4.59
CA LEU A 163 5.47 -12.27 -3.25
C LEU A 163 4.71 -11.27 -2.38
N ALA A 164 3.43 -11.01 -2.69
CA ALA A 164 2.57 -10.17 -1.84
C ALA A 164 2.56 -10.65 -0.37
N ASP A 165 2.58 -11.97 -0.14
CA ASP A 165 2.59 -12.57 1.20
C ASP A 165 3.90 -12.32 1.98
N VAL A 166 4.97 -11.94 1.29
CA VAL A 166 6.24 -11.55 1.92
C VAL A 166 6.18 -10.13 2.45
N TRP A 167 5.49 -9.23 1.74
CA TRP A 167 5.51 -7.79 2.02
C TRP A 167 4.47 -7.40 3.08
N VAL A 168 4.97 -6.90 4.21
CA VAL A 168 4.15 -6.70 5.42
C VAL A 168 3.26 -5.45 5.41
N ILE A 169 3.47 -4.50 4.47
CA ILE A 169 2.61 -3.32 4.32
C ILE A 169 1.17 -3.68 3.93
N GLU A 170 0.99 -4.80 3.24
CA GLU A 170 -0.33 -5.33 2.91
C GLU A 170 -1.04 -5.81 4.16
N ASN A 171 -0.33 -6.45 5.10
CA ASN A 171 -0.87 -6.81 6.42
C ASN A 171 -1.33 -5.58 7.21
N VAL A 172 -0.56 -4.48 7.18
CA VAL A 172 -0.97 -3.21 7.81
C VAL A 172 -2.26 -2.70 7.17
N SER A 173 -2.28 -2.63 5.84
CA SER A 173 -3.43 -2.12 5.08
C SER A 173 -4.67 -2.98 5.26
N GLY A 174 -4.52 -4.32 5.26
CA GLY A 174 -5.59 -5.28 5.48
C GLY A 174 -6.17 -5.20 6.89
N ALA A 175 -5.32 -5.07 7.92
CA ALA A 175 -5.78 -4.88 9.30
C ALA A 175 -6.55 -3.56 9.49
N ILE A 176 -6.12 -2.47 8.84
CA ILE A 176 -6.87 -1.20 8.85
C ILE A 176 -8.21 -1.38 8.13
N LYS A 177 -8.22 -2.00 6.95
CA LYS A 177 -9.46 -2.28 6.19
C LYS A 177 -10.46 -3.08 7.01
N GLU A 178 -10.04 -4.16 7.67
CA GLU A 178 -10.96 -5.01 8.41
C GLU A 178 -11.60 -4.27 9.58
N ARG A 179 -10.84 -3.44 10.30
CA ARG A 179 -11.38 -2.64 11.42
C ARG A 179 -12.40 -1.59 10.96
N LEU A 180 -12.23 -1.07 9.75
CA LEU A 180 -13.10 -0.05 9.17
C LEU A 180 -14.25 -0.64 8.33
N ARG A 181 -14.22 -1.95 8.03
CA ARG A 181 -15.10 -2.60 7.05
C ARG A 181 -16.60 -2.42 7.30
N ARG A 182 -17.01 -2.28 8.55
CA ARG A 182 -18.42 -2.19 8.97
C ARG A 182 -18.81 -0.80 9.49
N GLN A 183 -17.94 0.19 9.32
CA GLN A 183 -18.20 1.54 9.78
C GLN A 183 -18.70 2.38 8.60
N PRO A 184 -19.88 3.01 8.69
CA PRO A 184 -20.27 4.03 7.72
C PRO A 184 -19.45 5.30 7.96
N PHE A 185 -19.06 5.97 6.88
CA PHE A 185 -18.42 7.29 6.93
C PHE A 185 -19.31 8.30 6.21
N ASN A 186 -19.57 9.43 6.85
CA ASN A 186 -20.41 10.50 6.30
C ASN A 186 -19.73 11.16 5.11
N ASP A 187 -18.40 11.28 5.14
CA ASP A 187 -17.60 11.86 4.07
C ASP A 187 -16.15 11.34 4.02
N ALA A 188 -15.40 11.83 3.03
CA ALA A 188 -14.00 11.48 2.83
C ALA A 188 -13.10 11.89 4.00
N SER A 189 -13.33 13.06 4.60
CA SER A 189 -12.53 13.55 5.73
C SER A 189 -12.68 12.63 6.94
N GLU A 190 -13.90 12.15 7.20
CA GLU A 190 -14.15 11.19 8.28
C GLU A 190 -13.39 9.87 8.05
N LEU A 191 -13.48 9.31 6.85
CA LEU A 191 -12.73 8.10 6.48
C LEU A 191 -11.20 8.31 6.63
N GLU A 192 -10.69 9.44 6.16
CA GLU A 192 -9.27 9.81 6.28
C GLU A 192 -8.82 9.90 7.75
N ASN A 193 -9.60 10.56 8.59
CA ASN A 193 -9.35 10.67 10.02
C ASN A 193 -9.33 9.28 10.70
N GLN A 194 -10.26 8.40 10.33
CA GLN A 194 -10.34 7.05 10.86
C GLN A 194 -9.16 6.19 10.41
N VAL A 195 -8.76 6.26 9.14
CA VAL A 195 -7.53 5.61 8.65
C VAL A 195 -6.30 6.12 9.43
N ALA A 196 -6.18 7.42 9.63
CA ALA A 196 -5.08 7.99 10.40
C ALA A 196 -5.09 7.53 11.86
N GLN A 197 -6.25 7.44 12.50
CA GLN A 197 -6.39 6.93 13.86
C GLN A 197 -5.98 5.45 13.95
N GLN A 198 -6.43 4.60 13.02
CA GLN A 198 -6.06 3.19 13.01
C GLN A 198 -4.56 2.99 12.78
N ARG A 199 -3.92 3.81 11.94
CA ARG A 199 -2.46 3.76 11.74
C ARG A 199 -1.69 4.01 13.03
N ARG A 200 -2.16 4.89 13.93
CA ARG A 200 -1.49 5.17 15.21
C ARG A 200 -1.42 3.96 16.14
N THR A 201 -2.22 2.92 15.90
CA THR A 201 -2.15 1.66 16.66
C THR A 201 -0.94 0.79 16.27
N PHE A 202 -0.23 1.12 15.19
CA PHE A 202 1.00 0.45 14.79
C PHE A 202 2.20 1.20 15.35
N THR A 203 2.65 0.78 16.53
CA THR A 203 3.85 1.33 17.18
C THR A 203 5.11 1.02 16.37
N VAL A 204 6.19 1.75 16.62
CA VAL A 204 7.50 1.47 16.02
C VAL A 204 7.94 0.03 16.32
N GLU A 205 7.72 -0.44 17.55
CA GLU A 205 8.05 -1.80 17.96
C GLU A 205 7.26 -2.84 17.13
N LYS A 206 5.96 -2.63 16.95
CA LYS A 206 5.15 -3.52 16.11
C LYS A 206 5.62 -3.51 14.66
N CYS A 207 5.98 -2.34 14.12
CA CYS A 207 6.50 -2.25 12.75
C CYS A 207 7.84 -2.98 12.61
N ARG A 208 8.72 -2.86 13.60
CA ARG A 208 10.00 -3.58 13.66
C ARG A 208 9.78 -5.09 13.64
N GLN A 209 8.93 -5.60 14.52
CA GLN A 209 8.60 -7.03 14.57
C GLN A 209 8.10 -7.54 13.22
N MET A 210 7.17 -6.81 12.58
CA MET A 210 6.68 -7.17 11.25
C MET A 210 7.80 -7.19 10.20
N MET A 211 8.70 -6.20 10.19
CA MET A 211 9.82 -6.17 9.23
C MET A 211 10.84 -7.28 9.48
N GLU A 212 11.04 -7.69 10.74
CA GLU A 212 11.91 -8.79 11.13
C GLU A 212 11.37 -10.16 10.68
N GLU A 213 10.09 -10.28 10.33
CA GLU A 213 9.48 -11.51 9.79
C GLU A 213 9.79 -11.74 8.30
N ILE A 214 10.20 -10.71 7.55
CA ILE A 214 10.42 -10.80 6.10
C ILE A 214 11.41 -11.92 5.70
N PRO A 215 12.57 -12.08 6.37
CA PRO A 215 13.49 -13.19 6.08
C PRO A 215 12.84 -14.57 6.23
N ASP A 216 12.03 -14.75 7.28
CA ASP A 216 11.36 -16.03 7.54
C ASP A 216 10.23 -16.28 6.54
N ARG A 217 9.52 -15.22 6.10
CA ARG A 217 8.54 -15.29 5.01
C ARG A 217 9.21 -15.71 3.70
N LEU A 218 10.31 -15.06 3.33
CA LEU A 218 11.09 -15.43 2.14
C LEU A 218 11.60 -16.86 2.22
N LYS A 219 12.10 -17.28 3.39
CA LYS A 219 12.55 -18.65 3.59
C LYS A 219 11.40 -19.65 3.37
N ARG A 220 10.19 -19.37 3.87
CA ARG A 220 9.03 -20.24 3.65
C ARG A 220 8.70 -20.38 2.16
N VAL A 221 8.71 -19.29 1.40
CA VAL A 221 8.48 -19.34 -0.05
C VAL A 221 9.54 -20.19 -0.75
N ILE A 222 10.81 -20.04 -0.36
CA ILE A 222 11.91 -20.86 -0.90
C ILE A 222 11.71 -22.33 -0.54
N ASP A 223 11.39 -22.63 0.73
CA ASP A 223 11.19 -24.00 1.23
C ASP A 223 9.95 -24.68 0.60
N GLN A 224 9.02 -23.89 0.04
CA GLN A 224 7.80 -24.36 -0.63
C GLN A 224 7.89 -24.29 -2.16
N ASP A 225 9.09 -24.13 -2.74
CA ASP A 225 9.34 -24.04 -4.18
C ASP A 225 8.50 -22.94 -4.86
N GLY A 226 8.35 -21.78 -4.20
CA GLY A 226 7.59 -20.64 -4.69
C GLY A 226 6.08 -20.71 -4.41
N LYS A 227 5.63 -21.65 -3.57
CA LYS A 227 4.24 -21.73 -3.07
C LYS A 227 4.06 -21.06 -1.72
#